data_AF-A0A0J7KI74-F1
#
_entry.id   AF-A0A0J7KI74-F1
#
_cell.length_a   1.000
_cell.length_b   1.000
_cell.length_c   1.000
_cell.angle_alpha   90.00
_cell.angle_beta   90.00
_cell.angle_gamma   90.00
#
_symmetry.space_group_name_H-M   'P 1'
#
loop_
_entity.id
_entity.type
_entity.pdbx_description
1 polymer ?
#
loop_
_entity_poly.entity_id
_entity_poly.type
_entity_poly.pdbx_seq_one_letter_code
_entity_poly.pdbx_strand_id
1 'polypeptide(L)'
;MKWGTTSYSDFVNYLPIFPSVRTLQRAVEHIQFESGILDEVFDMLKHAVKGVSENERDCMIVADEMVIKAGLVFDPSTKRIIGKCTFPTHVEPTKKVLVIMCGGINRRWKVVVAYFFTGKKDPKIKNKKANNRGIALKDVILKVIDKYKKIGLKASITTDMGSENRSMWNAFSVGCIRESDAVVSIQHSVRPEDRFYFLPDPVHLFKNILTMLESNKIIHLLITFLSLKN
;
A
#
# COMPACT_ATOMS: atom_id res chain seq x y z
N MET A 1 -26.60 -9.94 11.76
CA MET A 1 -26.04 -9.31 12.98
C MET A 1 -25.40 -7.99 12.57
N LYS A 2 -25.86 -6.83 13.06
CA LYS A 2 -25.19 -5.55 12.78
C LYS A 2 -24.03 -5.40 13.77
N TRP A 3 -22.81 -5.36 13.24
CA TRP A 3 -21.60 -5.25 14.05
C TRP A 3 -21.51 -3.79 14.52
N GLY A 4 -21.46 -3.56 15.84
CA GLY A 4 -21.45 -2.21 16.40
C GLY A 4 -21.40 -2.21 17.92
N THR A 5 -20.84 -1.14 18.48
CA THR A 5 -20.68 -0.95 19.93
C THR A 5 -22.02 -0.88 20.66
N THR A 6 -23.05 -0.29 20.05
CA THR A 6 -24.41 -0.22 20.61
C THR A 6 -25.00 -1.62 20.77
N SER A 7 -25.02 -2.42 19.68
CA SER A 7 -25.51 -3.81 19.73
C SER A 7 -24.76 -4.68 20.75
N TYR A 8 -23.44 -4.48 20.87
CA TYR A 8 -22.65 -5.21 21.87
C TYR A 8 -23.02 -4.79 23.30
N SER A 9 -23.23 -3.49 23.53
CA SER A 9 -23.62 -2.96 24.85
C SER A 9 -24.99 -3.49 25.26
N ASP A 10 -25.96 -3.50 24.33
CA ASP A 10 -27.30 -4.07 24.58
C ASP A 10 -27.22 -5.56 24.93
N PHE A 11 -26.34 -6.31 24.24
CA PHE A 11 -26.10 -7.71 24.51
C PHE A 11 -25.45 -7.95 25.88
N VAL A 12 -24.45 -7.15 26.26
CA VAL A 12 -23.83 -7.22 27.60
C VAL A 12 -24.84 -6.90 28.70
N ASN A 13 -25.76 -5.96 28.46
CA ASN A 13 -26.84 -5.65 29.40
C ASN A 13 -27.82 -6.83 29.57
N TYR A 14 -28.09 -7.58 28.51
CA TYR A 14 -28.92 -8.79 28.57
C TYR A 14 -28.19 -10.00 29.17
N LEU A 15 -26.89 -10.14 28.90
CA LEU A 15 -26.02 -11.24 29.36
C LEU A 15 -24.76 -10.67 30.03
N PRO A 16 -24.82 -10.32 31.34
CA PRO A 16 -23.73 -9.66 32.07
C PRO A 16 -22.56 -10.58 32.44
N ILE A 17 -22.34 -11.64 31.67
CA ILE A 17 -21.18 -12.53 31.73
C ILE A 17 -20.04 -12.05 30.83
N PHE A 18 -20.33 -11.13 29.89
CA PHE A 18 -19.37 -10.59 28.95
C PHE A 18 -18.71 -9.31 29.48
N PRO A 19 -17.45 -9.04 29.12
CA PRO A 19 -16.74 -7.85 29.60
C PRO A 19 -17.41 -6.57 29.09
N SER A 20 -17.36 -5.53 29.91
CA SER A 20 -17.80 -4.20 29.47
C SER A 20 -16.95 -3.67 28.30
N VAL A 21 -17.49 -2.74 27.52
CA VAL A 21 -16.75 -2.03 26.46
C VAL A 21 -15.46 -1.41 27.00
N ARG A 22 -15.49 -0.84 28.21
CA ARG A 22 -14.32 -0.25 28.87
C ARG A 22 -13.24 -1.29 29.16
N THR A 23 -13.64 -2.49 29.61
CA THR A 23 -12.72 -3.60 29.87
C THR A 23 -12.06 -4.06 28.58
N LEU A 24 -12.81 -4.17 27.48
CA LEU A 24 -12.26 -4.50 26.16
C LEU A 24 -11.27 -3.44 25.66
N GLN A 25 -11.62 -2.15 25.78
CA GLN A 25 -10.73 -1.04 25.41
C GLN A 25 -9.41 -1.10 26.18
N ARG A 26 -9.46 -1.30 27.50
CA ARG A 26 -8.25 -1.45 28.33
C ARG A 26 -7.42 -2.68 27.93
N ALA A 27 -8.08 -3.77 27.55
CA ALA A 27 -7.41 -4.97 27.10
C ALA A 27 -6.63 -4.76 25.81
N VAL A 28 -7.09 -3.90 24.89
CA VAL A 28 -6.41 -3.61 23.61
C VAL A 28 -5.56 -2.34 23.62
N GLU A 29 -5.63 -1.51 24.66
CA GLU A 29 -4.95 -0.20 24.76
C GLU A 29 -3.43 -0.27 24.64
N HIS A 30 -2.83 -1.40 25.04
CA HIS A 30 -1.39 -1.64 24.93
C HIS A 30 -0.93 -1.91 23.49
N ILE A 31 -1.86 -2.22 22.56
CA ILE A 31 -1.55 -2.47 21.16
C ILE A 31 -1.55 -1.12 20.43
N GLN A 32 -0.36 -0.64 20.07
CA GLN A 32 -0.16 0.65 19.43
C GLN A 32 0.39 0.44 18.02
N PHE A 33 -0.14 1.19 17.05
CA PHE A 33 0.32 1.14 15.66
C PHE A 33 0.78 2.54 15.26
N GLU A 34 2.09 2.79 15.33
CA GLU A 34 2.67 4.05 14.92
C GLU A 34 2.74 4.17 13.39
N SER A 35 2.68 5.40 12.89
CA SER A 35 2.80 5.61 11.45
C SER A 35 4.19 5.24 10.96
N GLY A 36 4.24 4.44 9.91
CA GLY A 36 5.47 3.83 9.45
C GLY A 36 5.21 2.45 8.88
N ILE A 37 6.27 1.64 8.86
CA ILE A 37 6.19 0.20 8.62
C ILE A 37 5.80 -0.46 9.96
N LEU A 38 4.73 -1.26 9.94
CA LEU A 38 4.10 -1.82 11.14
C LEU A 38 4.76 -3.14 11.54
N ASP A 39 5.81 -3.07 12.35
CA ASP A 39 6.59 -4.25 12.76
C ASP A 39 5.74 -5.29 13.48
N GLU A 40 4.75 -4.86 14.25
CA GLU A 40 3.78 -5.71 14.95
C GLU A 40 3.00 -6.59 13.96
N VAL A 41 2.68 -6.05 12.78
CA VAL A 41 2.00 -6.78 11.71
C VAL A 41 2.95 -7.77 11.04
N PHE A 42 4.22 -7.41 10.84
CA PHE A 42 5.20 -8.34 10.29
C PHE A 42 5.48 -9.50 11.26
N ASP A 43 5.49 -9.26 12.56
CA ASP A 43 5.60 -10.32 13.57
C ASP A 43 4.39 -11.25 13.55
N MET A 44 3.18 -10.70 13.41
CA MET A 44 1.97 -11.50 13.22
C MET A 44 2.04 -12.33 11.92
N LEU A 45 2.44 -11.71 10.81
CA LEU A 45 2.61 -12.39 9.51
C LEU A 45 3.65 -13.51 9.58
N LYS A 46 4.75 -13.30 10.32
CA LYS A 46 5.77 -14.32 10.55
C LYS A 46 5.18 -15.59 11.19
N HIS A 47 4.19 -15.44 12.07
CA HIS A 47 3.49 -16.58 12.66
C HIS A 47 2.46 -17.18 11.71
N ALA A 48 1.71 -16.34 10.98
CA ALA A 48 0.69 -16.79 10.04
C ALA A 48 1.28 -17.58 8.85
N VAL A 49 2.51 -17.28 8.45
CA VAL A 49 3.20 -17.94 7.33
C VAL A 49 3.89 -19.26 7.76
N LYS A 50 4.03 -19.53 9.07
CA LYS A 50 4.57 -20.82 9.55
C LYS A 50 3.60 -21.94 9.15
N GLY A 51 4.11 -22.91 8.38
CA GLY A 51 3.31 -24.06 7.92
C GLY A 51 2.52 -23.82 6.63
N VAL A 52 2.64 -22.64 6.01
CA VAL A 52 2.05 -22.33 4.71
C VAL A 52 2.93 -22.91 3.60
N SER A 53 2.31 -23.54 2.59
CA SER A 53 2.99 -24.13 1.43
C SER A 53 3.68 -23.06 0.58
N GLU A 54 4.69 -23.43 -0.22
CA GLU A 54 5.47 -22.44 -0.97
C GLU A 54 4.62 -21.58 -1.91
N ASN A 55 3.66 -22.18 -2.61
CA ASN A 55 2.73 -21.45 -3.48
C ASN A 55 1.89 -20.43 -2.69
N GLU A 56 1.47 -20.78 -1.48
CA GLU A 56 0.65 -19.89 -0.65
C GLU A 56 1.44 -18.72 -0.04
N ARG A 57 2.77 -18.69 -0.22
CA ARG A 57 3.64 -17.56 0.17
C ARG A 57 3.73 -16.47 -0.90
N ASP A 58 3.14 -16.69 -2.06
CA ASP A 58 3.00 -15.67 -3.10
C ASP A 58 1.96 -14.63 -2.67
N CYS A 59 2.38 -13.38 -2.65
CA CYS A 59 1.60 -12.23 -2.20
C CYS A 59 1.78 -11.03 -3.14
N MET A 60 0.95 -10.02 -2.94
CA MET A 60 0.98 -8.75 -3.64
C MET A 60 1.09 -7.61 -2.63
N ILE A 61 1.92 -6.63 -2.96
CA ILE A 61 1.94 -5.32 -2.32
C ILE A 61 0.96 -4.45 -3.07
N VAL A 62 0.01 -3.84 -2.36
CA VAL A 62 -0.89 -2.83 -2.92
C VAL A 62 -0.66 -1.52 -2.19
N ALA A 63 -0.46 -0.43 -2.92
CA ALA A 63 -0.28 0.90 -2.35
C ALA A 63 -1.28 1.88 -2.96
N ASP A 64 -2.01 2.59 -2.10
CA ASP A 64 -2.97 3.61 -2.50
C ASP A 64 -3.05 4.78 -1.51
N GLU A 65 -3.49 5.94 -1.98
CA GLU A 65 -3.72 7.14 -1.19
C GLU A 65 -5.20 7.37 -0.93
N MET A 66 -5.58 7.44 0.35
CA MET A 66 -6.92 7.88 0.75
C MET A 66 -6.93 9.31 1.25
N VAL A 67 -7.95 10.07 0.90
CA VAL A 67 -8.20 11.42 1.44
C VAL A 67 -8.76 11.31 2.85
N ILE A 68 -8.23 12.11 3.78
CA ILE A 68 -8.71 12.20 5.16
C ILE A 68 -9.03 13.65 5.54
N LYS A 69 -9.86 13.83 6.56
CA LYS A 69 -10.12 15.15 7.14
C LYS A 69 -8.85 15.64 7.84
N ALA A 70 -8.33 16.78 7.39
CA ALA A 70 -7.19 17.41 8.05
C ALA A 70 -7.57 17.87 9.46
N GLY A 71 -6.69 17.59 10.42
CA GLY A 71 -6.86 17.98 11.81
C GLY A 71 -5.66 17.57 12.64
N LEU A 72 -5.44 18.30 13.74
CA LEU A 72 -4.49 17.91 14.77
C LEU A 72 -5.30 17.45 15.98
N VAL A 73 -5.00 16.24 16.46
CA VAL A 73 -5.66 15.65 17.63
C VAL A 73 -4.59 15.32 18.65
N PHE A 74 -4.77 15.81 19.88
CA PHE A 74 -3.94 15.38 20.99
C PHE A 74 -4.45 14.04 21.50
N ASP A 75 -3.57 13.05 21.53
CA ASP A 75 -3.84 11.76 22.15
C ASP A 75 -3.28 11.73 23.57
N PRO A 76 -4.15 11.69 24.61
CA PRO A 76 -3.71 11.65 26.00
C PRO A 76 -2.91 10.40 26.37
N SER A 77 -3.14 9.28 25.67
CA SER A 77 -2.50 7.99 26.00
C SER A 77 -1.01 8.00 25.62
N THR A 78 -0.68 8.49 24.42
CA THR A 78 0.69 8.62 23.94
C THR A 78 1.32 9.98 24.26
N LYS A 79 0.53 10.96 24.73
CA LYS A 79 0.92 12.36 24.94
C LYS A 79 1.48 13.02 23.68
N ARG A 80 0.95 12.64 22.52
CA ARG A 80 1.42 13.11 21.20
C ARG A 80 0.31 13.84 20.45
N ILE A 81 0.73 14.68 19.52
CA ILE A 81 -0.16 15.33 18.56
C ILE A 81 -0.16 14.48 17.28
N ILE A 82 -1.31 13.88 16.98
CA ILE A 82 -1.59 13.11 15.76
C ILE A 82 -2.08 14.07 14.66
N GLY A 83 -1.76 13.77 13.40
CA GLY A 83 -2.18 14.57 12.23
C GLY A 83 -1.07 15.40 11.59
N LYS A 84 0.17 15.22 12.05
CA LYS A 84 1.37 15.70 11.35
C LYS A 84 1.75 14.71 10.24
N CYS A 85 2.31 15.23 9.14
CA CYS A 85 2.85 14.37 8.09
C CYS A 85 4.00 13.51 8.60
N THR A 86 4.00 12.24 8.21
CA THR A 86 5.02 11.24 8.60
C THR A 86 5.75 10.69 7.39
N PHE A 87 5.21 10.87 6.16
CA PHE A 87 5.90 10.47 4.95
C PHE A 87 7.14 11.34 4.71
N PRO A 88 8.31 10.76 4.39
CA PRO A 88 9.51 11.53 4.07
C PRO A 88 9.21 12.50 2.92
N THR A 89 9.72 13.73 2.97
CA THR A 89 9.53 14.82 1.98
C THR A 89 8.24 15.66 2.08
N HIS A 90 7.30 15.33 2.98
CA HIS A 90 6.05 16.08 3.12
C HIS A 90 6.05 17.00 4.34
N VAL A 91 5.45 18.18 4.18
CA VAL A 91 5.25 19.22 5.21
C VAL A 91 3.79 19.69 5.16
N GLU A 92 3.30 20.32 6.23
CA GLU A 92 1.92 20.82 6.45
C GLU A 92 0.93 19.79 7.05
N PRO A 93 -0.30 20.20 7.47
CA PRO A 93 -1.29 19.28 8.01
C PRO A 93 -1.67 18.20 7.00
N THR A 94 -1.83 16.98 7.51
CA THR A 94 -2.12 15.82 6.69
C THR A 94 -3.49 15.90 6.05
N LYS A 95 -3.55 15.70 4.73
CA LYS A 95 -4.81 15.63 3.96
C LYS A 95 -5.07 14.24 3.39
N LYS A 96 -4.04 13.40 3.39
CA LYS A 96 -4.08 12.07 2.79
C LYS A 96 -3.32 11.06 3.64
N VAL A 97 -3.66 9.79 3.49
CA VAL A 97 -2.92 8.66 4.06
C VAL A 97 -2.50 7.77 2.92
N LEU A 98 -1.21 7.53 2.78
CA LEU A 98 -0.70 6.44 1.96
C LEU A 98 -0.80 5.16 2.77
N VAL A 99 -1.52 4.17 2.26
CA VAL A 99 -1.66 2.86 2.88
C VAL A 99 -1.01 1.81 1.98
N ILE A 100 -0.16 0.98 2.57
CA ILE A 100 0.50 -0.14 1.90
C ILE A 100 -0.02 -1.42 2.55
N MET A 101 -0.60 -2.29 1.73
CA MET A 101 -1.18 -3.56 2.14
C MET A 101 -0.41 -4.72 1.53
N CYS A 102 -0.39 -5.84 2.27
CA CYS A 102 -0.06 -7.15 1.75
C CYS A 102 -1.35 -7.91 1.45
N GLY A 103 -1.44 -8.59 0.31
CA GLY A 103 -2.53 -9.52 0.01
C GLY A 103 -1.99 -10.86 -0.47
N GLY A 104 -2.57 -11.96 -0.04
CA GLY A 104 -2.24 -13.28 -0.61
C GLY A 104 -2.76 -13.43 -2.03
N ILE A 105 -1.98 -14.06 -2.91
CA ILE A 105 -2.39 -14.36 -4.29
C ILE A 105 -3.20 -15.67 -4.31
N ASN A 106 -2.63 -16.75 -3.77
CA ASN A 106 -3.27 -18.06 -3.78
C ASN A 106 -4.35 -18.22 -2.71
N ARG A 107 -4.22 -17.51 -1.58
CA ARG A 107 -5.26 -17.45 -0.54
C ARG A 107 -5.73 -16.03 -0.31
N ARG A 108 -7.04 -15.88 -0.11
CA ARG A 108 -7.67 -14.59 0.13
C ARG A 108 -7.44 -14.13 1.57
N TRP A 109 -6.38 -13.36 1.75
CA TRP A 109 -6.13 -12.59 2.97
C TRP A 109 -5.53 -11.24 2.59
N LYS A 110 -5.73 -10.23 3.44
CA LYS A 110 -5.12 -8.91 3.27
C LYS A 110 -4.86 -8.26 4.61
N VAL A 111 -3.74 -7.56 4.74
CA VAL A 111 -3.38 -6.82 5.95
C VAL A 111 -2.63 -5.55 5.60
N VAL A 112 -2.83 -4.49 6.37
CA VAL A 112 -2.06 -3.25 6.25
C VAL A 112 -0.69 -3.47 6.87
N VAL A 113 0.38 -3.24 6.11
CA VAL A 113 1.75 -3.43 6.58
C VAL A 113 2.50 -2.12 6.80
N ALA A 114 2.02 -1.03 6.21
CA ALA A 114 2.55 0.29 6.46
C ALA A 114 1.49 1.34 6.18
N TYR A 115 1.57 2.46 6.91
CA TYR A 115 0.78 3.64 6.59
C TYR A 115 1.53 4.92 6.92
N PHE A 116 1.37 5.92 6.07
CA PHE A 116 2.03 7.21 6.20
C PHE A 116 1.07 8.36 5.96
N PHE A 117 1.11 9.34 6.85
CA PHE A 117 0.42 10.60 6.69
C PHE A 117 1.12 11.46 5.66
N THR A 118 0.39 11.85 4.61
CA THR A 118 0.91 12.61 3.47
C THR A 118 0.20 13.96 3.32
N GLY A 119 0.99 14.99 3.01
CA GLY A 119 0.54 16.38 2.85
C GLY A 119 1.09 17.00 1.57
N LYS A 120 1.50 18.28 1.63
CA LYS A 120 2.20 18.91 0.50
C LYS A 120 3.68 18.58 0.52
N LYS A 121 4.34 18.65 -0.64
CA LYS A 121 5.81 18.52 -0.74
C LYS A 121 6.48 19.71 -0.07
N ASP A 122 7.53 19.45 0.71
CA ASP A 122 8.35 20.50 1.32
C ASP A 122 8.93 21.43 0.22
N PRO A 123 8.64 22.74 0.24
CA PRO A 123 9.22 23.69 -0.70
C PRO A 123 10.76 23.74 -0.65
N LYS A 124 11.40 23.43 0.48
CA LYS A 124 12.87 23.37 0.59
C LYS A 124 13.48 22.17 -0.14
N ILE A 125 12.72 21.08 -0.29
CA ILE A 125 13.18 19.85 -0.96
C ILE A 125 12.96 19.93 -2.48
N LYS A 126 12.00 20.74 -2.96
CA LYS A 126 11.75 20.95 -4.39
C LYS A 126 12.98 21.44 -5.18
N ASN A 127 13.88 22.20 -4.55
CA ASN A 127 15.07 22.75 -5.22
C ASN A 127 16.23 21.74 -5.36
N LYS A 128 16.16 20.60 -4.67
CA LYS A 128 17.07 19.46 -4.89
C LYS A 128 16.37 18.49 -5.83
N LYS A 129 16.73 18.53 -7.12
CA LYS A 129 16.30 17.60 -8.20
C LYS A 129 16.27 16.11 -7.81
N ALA A 130 16.98 15.73 -6.75
CA ALA A 130 17.22 14.36 -6.31
C ALA A 130 16.16 13.74 -5.38
N ASN A 131 15.26 14.50 -4.74
CA ASN A 131 14.29 13.91 -3.78
C ASN A 131 12.85 14.01 -4.28
N ASN A 132 12.58 13.34 -5.40
CA ASN A 132 11.22 13.05 -5.82
C ASN A 132 10.57 12.07 -4.83
N ARG A 133 9.32 12.33 -4.46
CA ARG A 133 8.51 11.46 -3.60
C ARG A 133 8.50 9.99 -4.05
N GLY A 134 8.61 9.72 -5.36
CA GLY A 134 8.77 8.38 -5.91
C GLY A 134 10.03 7.64 -5.43
N ILE A 135 11.14 8.35 -5.16
CA ILE A 135 12.37 7.77 -4.60
C ILE A 135 12.15 7.40 -3.14
N ALA A 136 11.54 8.29 -2.34
CA ALA A 136 11.18 7.97 -0.96
C ALA A 136 10.20 6.78 -0.87
N LEU A 137 9.25 6.70 -1.81
CA LEU A 137 8.34 5.56 -1.89
C LEU A 137 9.08 4.27 -2.27
N LYS A 138 10.00 4.34 -3.25
CA LYS A 138 10.90 3.23 -3.60
C LYS A 138 11.66 2.73 -2.37
N ASP A 139 12.23 3.61 -1.55
CA ASP A 139 12.96 3.22 -0.34
C ASP A 139 12.07 2.52 0.69
N VAL A 140 10.84 3.00 0.86
CA VAL A 140 9.84 2.35 1.73
C VAL A 140 9.49 0.95 1.20
N ILE A 141 9.21 0.83 -0.11
CA ILE A 141 8.89 -0.46 -0.74
C ILE A 141 10.05 -1.44 -0.62
N LEU A 142 11.30 -1.00 -0.81
CA LEU A 142 12.48 -1.84 -0.62
C LEU A 142 12.60 -2.36 0.82
N LYS A 143 12.30 -1.53 1.83
CA LYS A 143 12.26 -1.97 3.24
C LYS A 143 11.15 -2.98 3.51
N VAL A 144 9.98 -2.81 2.90
CA VAL A 144 8.86 -3.78 2.99
C VAL A 144 9.24 -5.12 2.35
N ILE A 145 9.85 -5.09 1.16
CA ILE A 145 10.34 -6.28 0.45
C ILE A 145 11.37 -7.04 1.30
N ASP A 146 12.31 -6.33 1.94
CA ASP A 146 13.31 -6.95 2.84
C ASP A 146 12.64 -7.68 4.01
N LYS A 147 11.60 -7.09 4.62
CA LYS A 147 10.84 -7.74 5.69
C LYS A 147 10.04 -8.95 5.20
N TYR A 148 9.38 -8.87 4.04
CA TYR A 148 8.70 -10.03 3.45
C TYR A 148 9.66 -11.18 3.16
N LYS A 149 10.84 -10.87 2.63
CA LYS A 149 11.87 -11.89 2.42
C LYS A 149 12.24 -12.60 3.72
N LYS A 150 12.45 -11.86 4.82
CA LYS A 150 12.79 -12.42 6.14
C LYS A 150 11.71 -13.37 6.67
N ILE A 151 10.45 -13.16 6.28
CA ILE A 151 9.33 -14.03 6.61
C ILE A 151 9.22 -15.23 5.64
N GLY A 152 9.78 -15.11 4.44
CA GLY A 152 9.70 -16.13 3.39
C GLY A 152 8.61 -15.86 2.34
N LEU A 153 8.00 -14.67 2.36
CA LEU A 153 7.02 -14.25 1.36
C LEU A 153 7.69 -13.82 0.05
N LYS A 154 7.00 -14.04 -1.07
CA LYS A 154 7.38 -13.55 -2.41
C LYS A 154 6.31 -12.57 -2.87
N ALA A 155 6.72 -11.34 -3.22
CA ALA A 155 5.78 -10.27 -3.52
C ALA A 155 5.91 -9.74 -4.95
N SER A 156 4.78 -9.38 -5.56
CA SER A 156 4.69 -8.40 -6.65
C SER A 156 4.17 -7.05 -6.10
N ILE A 157 4.17 -5.99 -6.90
CA ILE A 157 3.54 -4.71 -6.53
C ILE A 157 2.46 -4.31 -7.54
N THR A 158 1.31 -3.89 -7.02
CA THR A 158 0.21 -3.28 -7.79
C THR A 158 -0.06 -1.88 -7.27
N THR A 159 -0.03 -0.89 -8.15
CA THR A 159 -0.37 0.51 -7.80
C THR A 159 -1.25 1.14 -8.87
N ASP A 160 -1.90 2.25 -8.52
CA ASP A 160 -2.49 3.12 -9.53
C ASP A 160 -1.42 3.69 -10.50
N MET A 161 -1.88 4.42 -11.51
CA MET A 161 -1.01 5.13 -12.47
C MET A 161 -0.86 6.63 -12.16
N GLY A 162 -1.02 7.02 -10.90
CA GLY A 162 -0.78 8.37 -10.41
C GLY A 162 0.65 8.84 -10.69
N SER A 163 0.87 10.15 -10.75
CA SER A 163 2.19 10.73 -11.05
C SER A 163 3.29 10.28 -10.08
N GLU A 164 2.95 10.05 -8.82
CA GLU A 164 3.91 9.65 -7.79
C GLU A 164 4.29 8.18 -7.91
N ASN A 165 3.32 7.29 -8.19
CA ASN A 165 3.58 5.88 -8.45
C ASN A 165 4.36 5.68 -9.75
N ARG A 166 4.06 6.44 -10.80
CA ARG A 166 4.89 6.48 -12.03
C ARG A 166 6.31 6.99 -11.75
N SER A 167 6.47 7.99 -10.89
CA SER A 167 7.80 8.44 -10.46
C SER A 167 8.56 7.36 -9.69
N MET A 168 7.88 6.53 -8.89
CA MET A 168 8.48 5.37 -8.22
C MET A 168 8.90 4.32 -9.25
N TRP A 169 8.07 3.99 -10.24
CA TRP A 169 8.40 3.03 -11.30
C TRP A 169 9.65 3.45 -12.07
N ASN A 170 9.71 4.72 -12.48
CA ASN A 170 10.90 5.29 -13.12
C ASN A 170 12.14 5.20 -12.22
N ALA A 171 12.00 5.39 -10.91
CA ALA A 171 13.10 5.23 -9.95
C ALA A 171 13.56 3.76 -9.82
N PHE A 172 12.71 2.79 -10.15
CA PHE A 172 13.06 1.37 -10.30
C PHE A 172 13.54 1.00 -11.71
N SER A 173 13.63 1.98 -12.62
CA SER A 173 13.91 1.75 -14.05
C SER A 173 12.85 0.84 -14.72
N VAL A 174 11.61 0.91 -14.24
CA VAL A 174 10.43 0.20 -14.78
C VAL A 174 9.64 1.17 -15.64
N GLY A 175 9.35 0.77 -16.87
CA GLY A 175 8.69 1.63 -17.85
C GLY A 175 8.91 1.16 -19.27
N CYS A 176 8.51 2.00 -20.22
CA CYS A 176 8.68 1.76 -21.65
C CYS A 176 9.42 2.95 -22.27
N ILE A 177 10.41 2.67 -23.10
CA ILE A 177 11.09 3.66 -23.95
C ILE A 177 10.60 3.39 -25.37
N ARG A 178 10.49 4.45 -26.19
CA ARG A 178 9.94 4.35 -27.57
C ARG A 178 10.57 3.26 -28.45
N GLU A 179 11.80 2.87 -28.16
CA GLU A 179 12.63 1.99 -28.99
C GLU A 179 12.97 0.67 -28.29
N SER A 180 12.45 0.41 -27.08
CA SER A 180 12.74 -0.80 -26.31
C SER A 180 11.46 -1.49 -25.84
N ASP A 181 11.58 -2.79 -25.58
CA ASP A 181 10.52 -3.52 -24.90
C ASP A 181 10.22 -2.93 -23.51
N ALA A 182 8.99 -3.11 -23.06
CA ALA A 182 8.55 -2.64 -21.76
C ALA A 182 9.24 -3.43 -20.63
N VAL A 183 9.91 -2.71 -19.74
CA VAL A 183 10.51 -3.30 -18.52
C VAL A 183 9.44 -3.33 -17.44
N VAL A 184 8.93 -4.53 -17.14
CA VAL A 184 7.81 -4.75 -16.18
C VAL A 184 8.25 -5.39 -14.87
N SER A 185 9.52 -5.72 -14.73
CA SER A 185 10.06 -6.35 -13.53
C SER A 185 11.53 -6.01 -13.33
N ILE A 186 11.95 -6.03 -12.08
CA ILE A 186 13.34 -5.90 -11.67
C ILE A 186 13.83 -7.23 -11.10
N GLN A 187 15.14 -7.45 -11.16
CA GLN A 187 15.73 -8.53 -10.39
C GLN A 187 15.53 -8.23 -8.90
N HIS A 188 15.08 -9.22 -8.15
CA HIS A 188 14.85 -9.01 -6.73
C HIS A 188 16.20 -8.73 -6.06
N SER A 189 16.32 -7.54 -5.45
CA SER A 189 17.59 -7.00 -4.92
C SER A 189 18.34 -7.93 -3.98
N VAL A 190 17.63 -8.87 -3.34
CA VAL A 190 18.20 -9.81 -2.38
C VAL A 190 18.01 -11.29 -2.74
N ARG A 191 17.36 -11.62 -3.87
CA ARG A 191 17.16 -13.01 -4.35
C ARG A 191 17.33 -12.98 -5.87
N PRO A 192 18.56 -13.15 -6.38
CA PRO A 192 18.84 -13.00 -7.81
C PRO A 192 17.99 -13.90 -8.71
N GLU A 193 17.57 -15.06 -8.19
CA GLU A 193 16.74 -16.03 -8.89
C GLU A 193 15.27 -15.59 -9.05
N ASP A 194 14.79 -14.70 -8.16
CA ASP A 194 13.41 -14.23 -8.15
C ASP A 194 13.29 -12.87 -8.88
N ARG A 195 12.17 -12.66 -9.57
CA ARG A 195 11.81 -11.37 -10.17
C ARG A 195 10.73 -10.68 -9.36
N PHE A 196 10.86 -9.36 -9.23
CA PHE A 196 9.85 -8.51 -8.60
C PHE A 196 9.07 -7.76 -9.69
N TYR A 197 7.78 -8.08 -9.81
CA TYR A 197 6.92 -7.60 -10.90
C TYR A 197 6.12 -6.37 -10.49
N PHE A 198 5.98 -5.43 -11.44
CA PHE A 198 5.18 -4.22 -11.30
C PHE A 198 3.94 -4.33 -12.17
N LEU A 199 2.77 -4.15 -11.55
CA LEU A 199 1.48 -4.28 -12.20
C LEU A 199 0.70 -2.95 -12.06
N PRO A 200 0.22 -2.35 -13.16
CA PRO A 200 -0.79 -1.30 -13.05
C PRO A 200 -2.08 -1.88 -12.49
N ASP A 201 -2.80 -1.10 -11.68
CA ASP A 201 -4.19 -1.45 -11.34
C ASP A 201 -5.03 -1.55 -12.63
N PRO A 202 -5.58 -2.74 -12.96
CA PRO A 202 -6.38 -2.95 -14.16
C PRO A 202 -7.57 -1.99 -14.25
N VAL A 203 -8.21 -1.66 -13.12
CA VAL A 203 -9.40 -0.79 -13.12
C VAL A 203 -9.03 0.62 -13.58
N HIS A 204 -7.92 1.16 -13.08
CA HIS A 204 -7.42 2.47 -13.50
C HIS A 204 -6.95 2.45 -14.95
N LEU A 205 -6.38 1.33 -15.41
CA LEU A 205 -5.99 1.13 -16.81
C LEU A 205 -7.18 1.20 -17.76
N PHE A 206 -8.22 0.41 -17.49
CA PHE A 206 -9.41 0.40 -18.34
C PHE A 206 -10.15 1.73 -18.34
N LYS A 207 -10.23 2.42 -17.18
CA LYS A 207 -10.79 3.78 -17.11
C LYS A 207 -10.01 4.75 -18.00
N ASN A 208 -8.68 4.73 -17.94
CA ASN A 208 -7.85 5.60 -18.77
C ASN A 208 -8.02 5.29 -20.27
N ILE A 209 -8.11 4.02 -20.66
CA ILE A 209 -8.39 3.62 -22.05
C ILE A 209 -9.76 4.13 -22.47
N LEU A 210 -10.80 3.97 -21.64
CA LEU A 210 -12.13 4.48 -21.93
C LEU A 210 -12.14 6.01 -22.11
N THR A 211 -11.51 6.75 -21.21
CA THR A 211 -11.39 8.21 -21.33
C THR A 211 -10.63 8.61 -22.60
N MET A 212 -9.59 7.86 -22.98
CA MET A 212 -8.89 8.05 -24.25
C MET A 212 -9.82 7.79 -25.44
N LEU A 213 -10.63 6.74 -25.42
CA LEU A 213 -11.61 6.43 -26.49
C LEU A 213 -12.66 7.52 -26.65
N GLU A 214 -13.16 8.07 -25.54
CA GLU A 214 -14.15 9.14 -25.56
C GLU A 214 -13.56 10.46 -26.07
N SER A 215 -12.31 10.76 -25.68
CA SER A 215 -11.63 12.01 -26.03
C SER A 215 -11.03 11.97 -27.44
N ASN A 216 -10.40 10.85 -27.79
CA ASN A 216 -9.74 10.61 -29.07
C ASN A 216 -10.67 9.77 -29.95
N LYS A 217 -11.29 10.41 -30.95
CA LYS A 217 -12.22 9.77 -31.88
C LYS A 217 -11.61 8.67 -32.76
N ILE A 218 -10.28 8.52 -32.76
CA ILE A 218 -9.52 7.60 -33.62
C ILE A 218 -8.45 6.88 -32.79
N ILE A 219 -8.35 5.57 -32.96
CA ILE A 219 -7.26 4.73 -32.42
C ILE A 219 -6.52 4.11 -33.59
N HIS A 220 -5.18 4.13 -33.53
CA HIS A 220 -4.35 3.36 -34.44
C HIS A 220 -3.98 2.04 -33.78
N LEU A 221 -4.50 0.93 -34.33
CA LEU A 221 -4.12 -0.43 -33.94
C LEU A 221 -3.28 -1.03 -35.06
N LEU A 222 -2.25 -1.79 -34.67
CA LEU A 222 -1.49 -2.59 -35.63
C LEU A 222 -2.39 -3.70 -36.20
N ILE A 223 -2.31 -3.91 -37.52
CA ILE A 223 -3.08 -4.95 -38.23
C ILE A 223 -2.84 -6.35 -37.64
N THR A 224 -1.67 -6.60 -37.07
CA THR A 224 -1.33 -7.86 -36.39
C THR A 224 -2.23 -8.18 -35.20
N PHE A 225 -2.78 -7.18 -34.48
CA PHE A 225 -3.73 -7.41 -33.40
C PHE A 225 -5.07 -7.98 -33.89
N LEU A 226 -5.44 -7.71 -35.15
CA LEU A 226 -6.67 -8.25 -35.77
C LEU A 226 -6.49 -9.69 -36.24
N SER A 227 -5.25 -10.11 -36.51
CA SER A 227 -4.90 -11.45 -37.00
C SER A 227 -4.86 -12.53 -35.92
N LEU A 228 -4.92 -12.18 -34.63
CA LEU A 228 -4.94 -13.14 -33.51
C LEU A 228 -6.31 -13.80 -33.27
N LYS A 229 -7.29 -13.55 -34.15
CA LYS A 229 -8.50 -14.35 -34.27
C LYS A 229 -8.34 -15.31 -35.46
N ASN A 230 -7.78 -16.48 -35.18
CA ASN A 230 -8.10 -17.76 -35.86
C ASN A 230 -7.67 -18.89 -34.92
#